data_AF-A0A4U7F0V7-F1
#
_entry.id   AF-A0A4U7F0V7-F1
#
_cell.length_a   1.000
_cell.length_b   1.000
_cell.length_c   1.000
_cell.angle_alpha   90.00
_cell.angle_beta   90.00
_cell.angle_gamma   90.00
#
_symmetry.space_group_name_H-M   'P 1'
#
loop_
_entity.id
_entity.type
_entity.pdbx_description
1 polymer ?
#
loop_
_entity_poly.entity_id
_entity_poly.type
_entity_poly.pdbx_seq_one_letter_code
_entity_poly.pdbx_strand_id
1 'polypeptide(L)' 'MSGRPLDVLEASLEEPVTVHLKDGTTYYGVLAGYDQHM' A
#
# COMPACT_ATOMS: atom_id res chain seq x y z
N MET A 1 18.13 0.78 4.92
CA MET A 1 16.88 0.98 4.19
C MET A 1 16.24 2.23 4.77
N SER A 2 16.28 3.36 4.06
CA SER A 2 15.64 4.59 4.53
C SER A 2 14.13 4.33 4.55
N GLY A 3 13.42 4.51 5.66
CA GLY A 3 11.96 4.24 5.71
C GLY A 3 11.13 5.23 4.89
N ARG A 4 11.35 5.30 3.57
CA ARG A 4 10.55 6.10 2.64
C ARG A 4 9.22 5.36 2.42
N PRO A 5 8.12 6.09 2.18
CA PRO A 5 6.81 5.47 2.03
C PRO A 5 6.76 4.36 0.96
N LEU A 6 7.38 4.58 -0.21
CA LEU A 6 7.41 3.58 -1.27
C LEU A 6 8.27 2.35 -0.91
N ASP A 7 9.31 2.50 -0.09
CA ASP A 7 10.14 1.36 0.34
C ASP A 7 9.36 0.41 1.26
N VAL A 8 8.38 0.94 2.02
CA VAL A 8 7.49 0.13 2.86
C VAL A 8 6.50 -0.65 2.00
N LEU A 9 6.01 -0.06 0.92
CA LEU A 9 5.06 -0.72 0.03
C LEU A 9 5.73 -1.81 -0.81
N GLU A 10 6.97 -1.59 -1.25
CA GLU A 10 7.78 -2.63 -1.89
C GLU A 10 7.90 -3.84 -0.96
N ALA A 11 8.18 -3.59 0.33
CA ALA A 11 8.32 -4.65 1.33
C ALA A 11 6.99 -5.37 1.67
N SER A 12 5.84 -4.78 1.32
CA SER A 12 4.50 -5.34 1.56
C SER A 12 3.86 -5.95 0.30
N LEU A 13 4.59 -6.07 -0.81
CA LEU A 13 4.08 -6.79 -1.98
C LEU A 13 3.73 -8.24 -1.61
N GLU A 14 2.61 -8.71 -2.16
CA GLU A 14 2.04 -10.04 -1.88
C GLU A 14 1.53 -10.25 -0.44
N GLU A 15 1.53 -9.20 0.39
CA GLU A 15 0.98 -9.21 1.75
C GLU A 15 -0.44 -8.58 1.81
N PRO A 16 -1.28 -8.98 2.77
CA PRO A 16 -2.58 -8.35 2.99
C PRO A 16 -2.44 -6.96 3.61
N VAL A 17 -3.11 -5.98 3.01
CA VAL A 17 -3.13 -4.58 3.44
C VAL A 17 -4.55 -4.03 3.53
N THR A 18 -4.68 -2.89 4.19
CA THR A 18 -5.94 -2.12 4.28
C THR A 18 -5.71 -0.73 3.68
N VAL A 19 -6.56 -0.32 2.72
CA VAL A 19 -6.53 1.00 2.09
C VAL A 19 -7.76 1.80 2.51
N HIS A 20 -7.53 2.99 3.07
CA HIS A 20 -8.58 3.93 3.45
C HIS A 20 -8.65 5.09 2.45
N LEU A 21 -9.80 5.26 1.80
CA LEU A 21 -10.06 6.37 0.89
C LEU A 21 -10.67 7.57 1.63
N LYS A 22 -10.50 8.75 1.05
CA LYS A 22 -10.98 10.02 1.64
C LYS A 22 -12.49 10.10 1.77
N ASP A 23 -13.23 9.34 0.97
CA ASP A 23 -14.69 9.23 1.04
C ASP A 23 -15.18 8.32 2.18
N GLY A 24 -14.26 7.72 2.94
CA GLY A 24 -14.55 6.80 4.04
C GLY A 24 -14.58 5.33 3.63
N THR A 25 -14.48 5.02 2.33
CA THR A 25 -14.43 3.64 1.85
C THR A 25 -13.15 2.96 2.30
N THR A 26 -13.25 1.70 2.71
CA THR A 26 -12.10 0.88 3.09
C THR A 26 -12.06 -0.39 2.24
N TYR A 27 -10.88 -0.70 1.70
CA TYR A 27 -10.60 -1.93 0.97
C TYR A 27 -9.59 -2.77 1.73
N TYR A 28 -9.84 -4.08 1.81
CA TYR A 28 -8.91 -5.07 2.33
C TYR A 28 -8.57 -6.06 1.23
N GLY A 29 -7.28 -6.35 1.05
CA GLY A 29 -6.82 -7.27 0.01
C GLY A 29 -5.30 -7.40 -0.04
N VAL A 30 -4.80 -8.23 -0.94
CA VAL A 30 -3.37 -8.42 -1.17
C VAL A 30 -2.82 -7.27 -2.04
N LEU A 31 -1.70 -6.67 -1.63
CA LEU A 31 -1.03 -5.65 -2.43
C LEU A 31 -0.31 -6.30 -3.63
N ALA A 32 -0.90 -6.15 -4.82
CA ALA A 32 -0.32 -6.71 -6.05
C ALA A 32 0.69 -5.78 -6.74
N GLY A 33 0.70 -4.49 -6.41
CA GLY A 33 1.58 -3.49 -7.02
C GLY A 33 1.19 -2.05 -6.66
N TYR A 34 2.08 -1.11 -6.98
CA TYR A 34 1.89 0.34 -6.82
C TYR A 34 2.79 1.09 -7.81
N ASP A 35 2.62 2.42 -7.93
CA ASP A 35 3.50 3.29 -8.73
C ASP A 35 4.04 4.47 -7.92
N GLN A 36 4.82 5.35 -8.55
CA GLN A 36 5.46 6.48 -7.86
C GLN A 36 4.48 7.51 -7.24
N HIS A 37 3.21 7.48 -7.60
CA HIS A 37 2.21 8.47 -7.17
C HIS A 37 1.37 8.01 -5.97
N MET A 38 1.35 6.71 -5.68
CA MET A 38 0.35 6.09 -4.80
C MET A 38 -1.08 6.28 -5.28
#